data_AF-A0A662FSQ9-F1
#
_entry.id   AF-A0A662FSQ9-F1
#
_cell.length_a   1.000
_cell.length_b   1.000
_cell.length_c   1.000
_cell.angle_alpha   90.00
_cell.angle_beta   90.00
_cell.angle_gamma   90.00
#
_symmetry.space_group_name_H-M   'P 1'
#
loop_
_entity.id
_entity.type
_entity.pdbx_description
1 polymer ?
#
loop_
_entity_poly.entity_id
_entity_poly.type
_entity_poly.pdbx_seq_one_letter_code
_entity_poly.pdbx_strand_id
1 'polypeptide(L)'
;YKQMLMTGLTKVYEITPYFRAEKHHTTRHLNESWAIDLEMGFIKGMEDVMEVLEELVCHIIEGVRKECEEEIEILGVEIDSPRRPFARLKYDKVLEILNEEGIHIEWGEDLGDAEERALGKVMKNEGYNLYFITHYPWKTKPFYIMKEDGLSRSFDLDYKGLEISSGGQREHRYEELIKNIREKGLNPKDFEFYLEAFKYGMPPHGGWAVGVERLLMKMLNIDNIRETILFPRDIQRLIP
;
A
#
# COMPACT_ATOMS: atom_id res chain seq x y z
N TYR A 1 -13.68 -6.96 6.59
CA TYR A 1 -14.67 -6.08 7.25
C TYR A 1 -14.90 -4.77 6.50
N LYS A 2 -13.91 -3.89 6.30
CA LYS A 2 -14.11 -2.58 5.65
C LYS A 2 -14.90 -2.60 4.32
N GLN A 3 -14.65 -3.59 3.45
CA GLN A 3 -15.41 -3.77 2.21
C GLN A 3 -16.91 -4.05 2.44
N MET A 4 -17.26 -4.88 3.44
CA MET A 4 -18.66 -5.20 3.75
C MET A 4 -19.44 -3.98 4.24
N LEU A 5 -18.76 -3.00 4.85
CA LEU A 5 -19.37 -1.76 5.31
C LEU A 5 -19.80 -0.85 4.17
N MET A 6 -19.28 -1.05 2.95
CA MET A 6 -19.60 -0.22 1.78
C MET A 6 -21.06 -0.32 1.33
N THR A 7 -21.82 -1.28 1.87
CA THR A 7 -23.28 -1.39 1.66
C THR A 7 -24.09 -0.32 2.39
N GLY A 8 -23.51 0.34 3.42
CA GLY A 8 -24.22 1.34 4.23
C GLY A 8 -23.41 2.55 4.67
N LEU A 9 -22.07 2.41 4.76
CA LEU A 9 -21.14 3.48 5.09
C LEU A 9 -20.31 3.82 3.85
N THR A 10 -20.42 5.06 3.36
CA THR A 10 -19.82 5.45 2.07
C THR A 10 -18.31 5.69 2.14
N LYS A 11 -17.79 6.07 3.31
CA LYS A 11 -16.36 6.27 3.57
C LYS A 11 -16.06 5.85 5.00
N VAL A 12 -15.11 4.94 5.18
CA VAL A 12 -14.69 4.47 6.49
C VAL A 12 -13.17 4.49 6.57
N TYR A 13 -12.65 4.76 7.76
CA TYR A 13 -11.25 4.56 8.07
C TYR A 13 -11.11 3.81 9.40
N GLU A 14 -9.97 3.17 9.60
CA GLU A 14 -9.61 2.47 10.82
C GLU A 14 -8.12 2.70 11.10
N ILE A 15 -7.76 2.91 12.37
CA ILE A 15 -6.36 2.97 12.81
C ILE A 15 -6.22 1.88 13.87
N THR A 16 -5.51 0.81 13.54
CA THR A 16 -5.55 -0.43 14.32
C THR A 16 -4.25 -1.23 14.17
N PRO A 17 -3.87 -2.04 15.18
CA PRO A 17 -2.77 -2.97 15.04
C PRO A 17 -3.07 -4.09 14.04
N TYR A 18 -2.04 -4.44 13.28
CA TYR A 18 -1.97 -5.53 12.32
C TYR A 18 -1.04 -6.60 12.86
N PHE A 19 -1.44 -7.85 12.71
CA PHE A 19 -0.64 -9.00 13.12
C PHE A 19 -0.27 -9.82 11.89
N ARG A 20 1.04 -9.98 11.66
CA ARG A 20 1.58 -10.80 10.57
C ARG A 20 2.63 -11.74 11.14
N ALA A 21 2.48 -13.04 10.91
CA ALA A 21 3.50 -14.02 11.27
C ALA A 21 4.57 -14.06 10.17
N GLU A 22 5.41 -13.03 10.11
CA GLU A 22 6.45 -12.92 9.10
C GLU A 22 7.45 -14.07 9.23
N LYS A 23 7.86 -14.64 8.09
CA LYS A 23 8.77 -15.80 8.07
C LYS A 23 10.24 -15.41 8.17
N HIS A 24 10.56 -14.16 7.87
CA HIS A 24 11.93 -13.68 7.71
C HIS A 24 12.17 -12.46 8.58
N HIS A 25 13.34 -12.40 9.20
CA HIS A 25 13.79 -11.24 9.94
C HIS A 25 14.36 -10.19 8.98
N THR A 26 13.71 -9.03 8.87
CA THR A 26 14.19 -7.91 8.05
C THR A 26 14.19 -6.61 8.86
N THR A 27 14.77 -5.55 8.29
CA THR A 27 14.75 -4.20 8.86
C THR A 27 13.48 -3.41 8.49
N ARG A 28 12.56 -4.01 7.71
CA ARG A 28 11.36 -3.37 7.13
C ARG A 28 10.03 -4.00 7.57
N HIS A 29 10.09 -5.08 8.35
CA HIS A 29 8.91 -5.85 8.79
C HIS A 29 8.88 -6.01 10.30
N LEU A 30 7.66 -6.02 10.83
CA LEU A 30 7.31 -6.34 12.21
C LEU A 30 6.20 -7.39 12.18
N ASN A 31 6.11 -8.19 13.25
CA ASN A 31 5.00 -9.11 13.44
C ASN A 31 3.75 -8.43 14.02
N GLU A 32 3.93 -7.25 14.62
CA GLU A 32 2.89 -6.35 15.10
C GLU A 32 3.23 -4.93 14.63
N SER A 33 2.32 -4.28 13.90
CA SER A 33 2.49 -2.95 13.31
C SER A 33 1.18 -2.18 13.32
N TRP A 34 1.19 -0.86 13.26
CA TRP A 34 -0.03 -0.06 13.10
C TRP A 34 -0.26 0.31 11.64
N ALA A 35 -1.52 0.25 11.22
CA ALA A 35 -1.92 0.71 9.90
C ALA A 35 -3.09 1.69 9.97
N ILE A 36 -3.12 2.60 9.01
CA ILE A 36 -4.28 3.44 8.69
C ILE A 36 -4.95 2.81 7.48
N ASP A 37 -6.14 2.27 7.67
CA ASP A 37 -6.98 1.75 6.62
C ASP A 37 -8.01 2.76 6.17
N LEU A 38 -8.28 2.76 4.87
CA LEU A 38 -9.45 3.41 4.30
C LEU A 38 -10.14 2.48 3.32
N GLU A 39 -11.47 2.57 3.28
CA GLU A 39 -12.28 2.07 2.17
C GLU A 39 -13.38 3.11 1.88
N MET A 40 -13.62 3.36 0.59
CA MET A 40 -14.68 4.26 0.15
C MET A 40 -15.46 3.67 -1.02
N GLY A 41 -16.78 3.84 -0.96
CA GLY A 41 -17.74 3.43 -1.97
C GLY A 41 -18.05 4.54 -2.98
N PHE A 42 -18.79 4.17 -4.01
CA PHE A 42 -19.20 5.03 -5.12
C PHE A 42 -18.04 5.66 -5.90
N ILE A 43 -16.91 4.95 -5.97
CA ILE A 43 -15.76 5.38 -6.77
C ILE A 43 -15.99 5.11 -8.26
N LYS A 44 -15.37 5.93 -9.12
CA LYS A 44 -15.31 5.73 -10.57
C LYS A 44 -14.17 4.79 -10.96
N GLY A 45 -13.08 4.81 -10.22
CA GLY A 45 -11.90 3.98 -10.45
C GLY A 45 -10.88 4.12 -9.33
N MET A 46 -9.76 3.41 -9.44
CA MET A 46 -8.72 3.43 -8.40
C MET A 46 -8.05 4.81 -8.23
N GLU A 47 -8.13 5.73 -9.20
CA GLU A 47 -7.59 7.09 -9.05
C GLU A 47 -8.27 7.82 -7.89
N ASP A 48 -9.59 7.69 -7.73
CA ASP A 48 -10.33 8.34 -6.64
C ASP A 48 -9.75 8.00 -5.25
N VAL A 49 -9.26 6.77 -5.06
CA VAL A 49 -8.67 6.34 -3.77
C VAL A 49 -7.18 6.69 -3.67
N MET A 50 -6.46 6.77 -4.79
CA MET A 50 -5.06 7.25 -4.83
C MET A 50 -5.00 8.75 -4.53
N GLU A 51 -5.93 9.55 -5.03
CA GLU A 51 -6.02 10.99 -4.71
C GLU A 51 -6.19 11.22 -3.20
N VAL A 52 -7.10 10.48 -2.55
CA VAL A 52 -7.31 10.58 -1.09
C VAL A 52 -6.06 10.13 -0.33
N LEU A 53 -5.37 9.08 -0.78
CA LEU A 53 -4.12 8.64 -0.17
C LEU A 53 -3.01 9.69 -0.31
N GLU A 54 -2.84 10.26 -1.50
CA GLU A 54 -1.88 11.34 -1.77
C GLU A 54 -2.15 12.54 -0.86
N GLU A 55 -3.40 12.97 -0.75
CA GLU A 55 -3.79 14.08 0.11
C GLU A 55 -3.49 13.80 1.59
N LEU A 56 -3.81 12.60 2.07
CA LEU A 56 -3.52 12.20 3.44
C LEU A 56 -2.01 12.21 3.71
N VAL A 57 -1.21 11.58 2.86
CA VAL A 57 0.24 11.50 3.06
C VAL A 57 0.87 12.89 3.01
N CYS A 58 0.43 13.76 2.09
CA CYS A 58 0.88 15.15 2.06
C CYS A 58 0.51 15.90 3.35
N HIS A 59 -0.72 15.72 3.82
CA HIS A 59 -1.19 16.35 5.05
C HIS A 59 -0.39 15.89 6.28
N ILE A 60 -0.07 14.59 6.39
CA ILE A 60 0.75 14.05 7.47
C ILE A 60 2.15 14.66 7.42
N ILE A 61 2.82 14.63 6.26
CA ILE A 61 4.19 15.14 6.12
C ILE A 61 4.25 16.64 6.45
N GLU A 62 3.35 17.45 5.89
CA GLU A 62 3.32 18.89 6.18
C GLU A 62 2.91 19.19 7.62
N GLY A 63 2.03 18.39 8.21
CA GLY A 63 1.68 18.47 9.62
C GLY A 63 2.91 18.26 10.51
N VAL A 64 3.66 17.18 10.29
CA VAL A 64 4.89 16.89 11.05
C VAL A 64 5.93 18.00 10.87
N ARG A 65 6.15 18.48 9.65
CA ARG A 65 7.09 19.59 9.37
C ARG A 65 6.73 20.87 10.11
N LYS A 66 5.43 21.12 10.32
CA LYS A 66 4.93 22.34 10.96
C LYS A 66 4.83 22.22 12.48
N GLU A 67 4.44 21.04 12.98
CA GLU A 67 4.08 20.86 14.39
C GLU A 67 5.20 20.22 15.22
N CYS A 68 6.22 19.63 14.58
CA CYS A 68 7.31 18.91 15.25
C CYS A 68 8.70 19.50 14.94
N GLU A 69 8.81 20.83 14.82
CA GLU A 69 10.08 21.50 14.47
C GLU A 69 11.20 21.19 15.47
N GLU A 70 10.89 21.18 16.78
CA GLU A 70 11.84 20.86 17.84
C GLU A 70 12.34 19.41 17.75
N GLU A 71 11.44 18.44 17.55
CA GLU A 71 11.82 17.04 17.39
C GLU A 71 12.66 16.80 16.13
N ILE A 72 12.32 17.48 15.03
CA ILE A 72 13.08 17.42 13.78
C ILE A 72 14.51 17.94 14.00
N GLU A 73 14.67 19.05 14.72
CA GLU A 73 15.98 19.61 15.08
C GLU A 73 16.78 18.65 15.98
N ILE A 74 16.14 18.08 17.01
CA ILE A 74 16.77 17.10 17.93
C ILE A 74 17.26 15.87 17.16
N LEU A 75 16.46 15.36 16.22
CA LEU A 75 16.79 14.19 15.41
C LEU A 75 17.83 14.52 14.31
N GLY A 76 18.03 15.79 13.98
CA GLY A 76 18.94 16.24 12.92
C GLY A 76 18.54 15.72 11.54
N VAL A 77 17.24 15.57 11.29
CA VAL A 77 16.69 15.03 10.04
C VAL A 77 16.09 16.13 9.19
N GLU A 78 16.19 16.00 7.86
CA GLU A 78 15.47 16.85 6.92
C GLU A 78 14.26 16.10 6.35
N ILE A 79 13.08 16.71 6.47
CA ILE A 79 11.83 16.19 5.90
C ILE A 79 11.45 17.06 4.70
N ASP A 80 11.56 16.47 3.51
CA ASP A 80 11.19 17.11 2.25
C ASP A 80 9.69 17.44 2.20
N SER A 81 9.35 18.62 1.68
CA SER A 81 7.96 18.92 1.29
C SER A 81 7.54 17.97 0.15
N PRO A 82 6.36 17.33 0.22
CA PRO A 82 5.92 16.42 -0.81
C PRO A 82 5.52 17.19 -2.08
N ARG A 83 6.12 16.82 -3.21
CA ARG A 83 5.77 17.35 -4.53
C ARG A 83 4.47 16.70 -5.03
N ARG A 84 3.48 17.51 -5.39
CA ARG A 84 2.22 17.03 -6.00
C ARG A 84 2.10 17.44 -7.48
N PRO A 85 1.39 16.66 -8.31
CA PRO A 85 0.87 15.31 -8.01
C PRO A 85 2.01 14.28 -7.88
N PHE A 86 1.80 13.18 -7.15
CA PHE A 86 2.78 12.08 -7.14
C PHE A 86 2.84 11.44 -8.53
N ALA A 87 4.02 10.99 -8.96
CA ALA A 87 4.14 10.29 -10.23
C ALA A 87 3.29 9.01 -10.22
N ARG A 88 2.65 8.68 -11.37
CA ARG A 88 1.88 7.44 -11.55
C ARG A 88 2.59 6.58 -12.59
N LEU A 89 3.28 5.54 -12.16
CA LEU A 89 3.97 4.60 -13.04
C LEU A 89 3.11 3.36 -13.21
N LYS A 90 2.96 2.86 -14.44
CA LYS A 90 2.44 1.51 -14.64
C LYS A 90 3.57 0.51 -14.35
N TYR A 91 3.21 -0.66 -13.85
CA TYR A 91 4.16 -1.76 -13.61
C TYR A 91 5.07 -2.03 -14.82
N ASP A 92 4.51 -2.06 -16.03
CA ASP A 92 5.30 -2.26 -17.26
C ASP A 92 6.38 -1.17 -17.45
N LYS A 93 6.05 0.09 -17.12
CA LYS A 93 7.02 1.18 -17.19
C LYS A 93 8.09 1.07 -16.11
N VAL A 94 7.74 0.56 -14.93
CA VAL A 94 8.73 0.27 -13.88
C VAL A 94 9.73 -0.79 -14.35
N LEU A 95 9.25 -1.85 -15.02
CA LEU A 95 10.15 -2.86 -15.58
C LEU A 95 11.10 -2.29 -16.63
N GLU A 96 10.62 -1.39 -17.50
CA GLU A 96 11.48 -0.69 -18.47
C GLU A 96 12.59 0.11 -17.77
N ILE A 97 12.22 0.91 -16.75
CA ILE A 97 13.18 1.72 -15.98
C ILE A 97 14.22 0.85 -15.29
N LEU A 98 13.79 -0.22 -14.63
CA LEU A 98 14.71 -1.13 -13.92
C LEU A 98 15.63 -1.87 -14.90
N ASN A 99 15.12 -2.25 -16.07
CA ASN A 99 15.90 -2.87 -17.13
C ASN A 99 16.99 -1.92 -17.68
N GLU A 100 16.70 -0.62 -17.78
CA GLU A 100 17.70 0.41 -18.13
C GLU A 100 18.79 0.56 -17.06
N GLU A 101 18.45 0.36 -15.79
CA GLU A 101 19.40 0.30 -14.66
C GLU A 101 20.12 -1.07 -14.54
N GLY A 102 19.90 -1.99 -15.49
CA GLY A 102 20.53 -3.31 -15.52
C GLY A 102 19.92 -4.34 -14.57
N ILE A 103 18.72 -4.07 -14.03
CA ILE A 103 17.96 -4.96 -13.16
C ILE A 103 16.84 -5.61 -13.98
N HIS A 104 17.01 -6.88 -14.30
CA HIS A 104 16.06 -7.65 -15.10
C HIS A 104 15.07 -8.39 -14.19
N ILE A 105 13.79 -8.14 -14.40
CA ILE A 105 12.68 -8.77 -13.66
C ILE A 105 11.75 -9.41 -14.68
N GLU A 106 11.34 -10.65 -14.44
CA GLU A 106 10.38 -11.31 -15.31
C GLU A 106 8.98 -10.72 -15.14
N TRP A 107 8.25 -10.56 -16.24
CA TRP A 107 6.93 -9.94 -16.17
C TRP A 107 5.97 -10.68 -15.22
N GLY A 108 5.48 -9.92 -14.25
CA GLY A 108 4.58 -10.34 -13.19
C GLY A 108 5.21 -11.20 -12.10
N GLU A 109 6.51 -11.07 -11.92
CA GLU A 109 7.09 -11.16 -10.58
C GLU A 109 6.79 -9.88 -9.79
N ASP A 110 6.81 -10.00 -8.45
CA ASP A 110 6.67 -8.85 -7.56
C ASP A 110 8.00 -8.11 -7.43
N LEU A 111 7.96 -6.84 -7.01
CA LEU A 111 9.19 -6.06 -6.79
C LEU A 111 9.79 -6.41 -5.42
N GLY A 112 11.10 -6.70 -5.37
CA GLY A 112 11.83 -6.92 -4.13
C GLY A 112 12.48 -5.64 -3.58
N ASP A 113 13.19 -5.77 -2.46
CA ASP A 113 13.86 -4.63 -1.79
C ASP A 113 14.94 -3.99 -2.68
N ALA A 114 15.66 -4.77 -3.49
CA ALA A 114 16.70 -4.24 -4.36
C ALA A 114 16.11 -3.41 -5.51
N GLU A 115 15.00 -3.91 -6.07
CA GLU A 115 14.25 -3.33 -7.17
C GLU A 115 13.58 -2.02 -6.73
N GLU A 116 12.87 -2.03 -5.60
CA GLU A 116 12.24 -0.84 -5.02
C GLU A 116 13.28 0.25 -4.71
N ARG A 117 14.43 -0.12 -4.12
CA ARG A 117 15.51 0.83 -3.83
C ARG A 117 16.12 1.43 -5.08
N ALA A 118 16.31 0.63 -6.14
CA ALA A 118 16.84 1.11 -7.41
C ALA A 118 15.87 2.10 -8.06
N LEU A 119 14.58 1.74 -8.14
CA LEU A 119 13.54 2.64 -8.63
C LEU A 119 13.47 3.93 -7.82
N GLY A 120 13.55 3.84 -6.49
CA GLY A 120 13.55 5.00 -5.60
C GLY A 120 14.69 5.99 -5.88
N LYS A 121 15.87 5.50 -6.28
CA LYS A 121 17.00 6.36 -6.70
C LYS A 121 16.71 7.07 -8.02
N VAL A 122 16.17 6.36 -9.01
CA VAL A 122 15.78 6.94 -10.31
C VAL A 122 14.72 8.03 -10.08
N MET A 123 13.65 7.71 -9.35
CA MET A 123 12.57 8.66 -9.06
C MET A 123 13.05 9.88 -8.28
N LYS A 124 13.99 9.70 -7.34
CA LYS A 124 14.61 10.82 -6.63
C LYS A 124 15.36 11.76 -7.59
N ASN A 125 16.07 11.23 -8.58
CA ASN A 125 16.76 12.04 -9.60
C ASN A 125 15.77 12.84 -10.48
N GLU A 126 14.55 12.32 -10.67
CA GLU A 126 13.45 13.04 -11.34
C GLU A 126 12.68 14.02 -10.42
N GLY A 127 13.10 14.12 -9.15
CA GLY A 127 12.49 14.99 -8.15
C GLY A 127 11.19 14.44 -7.57
N TYR A 128 11.04 13.12 -7.49
CA TYR A 128 9.94 12.43 -6.84
C TYR A 128 10.44 11.51 -5.72
N ASN A 129 10.16 11.90 -4.47
CA ASN A 129 10.38 11.01 -3.32
C ASN A 129 9.18 10.09 -3.07
N LEU A 130 7.99 10.48 -3.51
CA LEU A 130 6.72 9.74 -3.39
C LEU A 130 6.15 9.51 -4.78
N TYR A 131 5.79 8.27 -5.08
CA TYR A 131 5.25 7.85 -6.37
C TYR A 131 4.40 6.59 -6.24
N PHE A 132 3.44 6.44 -7.15
CA PHE A 132 2.62 5.25 -7.25
C PHE A 132 3.15 4.30 -8.32
N ILE A 133 3.11 3.01 -8.02
CA ILE A 133 3.22 1.93 -8.99
C ILE A 133 1.82 1.33 -9.15
N THR A 134 1.33 1.25 -10.37
CA THR A 134 -0.08 0.93 -10.67
C THR A 134 -0.17 -0.21 -11.68
N HIS A 135 -1.36 -0.80 -11.80
CA HIS A 135 -1.65 -1.82 -12.81
C HIS A 135 -0.74 -3.05 -12.70
N TYR A 136 -0.53 -3.55 -11.48
CA TYR A 136 0.23 -4.77 -11.27
C TYR A 136 -0.42 -5.96 -12.01
N PRO A 137 0.38 -6.96 -12.43
CA PRO A 137 -0.14 -8.19 -13.03
C PRO A 137 -1.12 -8.89 -12.10
N TRP A 138 -2.25 -9.35 -12.65
CA TRP A 138 -3.31 -9.97 -11.85
C TRP A 138 -2.81 -11.11 -10.96
N LYS A 139 -1.83 -11.89 -11.43
CA LYS A 139 -1.30 -13.05 -10.70
C LYS A 139 -0.69 -12.68 -9.34
N THR A 140 -0.11 -11.48 -9.18
CA THR A 140 0.58 -11.09 -7.93
C THR A 140 -0.37 -10.51 -6.89
N LYS A 141 -1.56 -10.04 -7.27
CA LYS A 141 -2.47 -9.35 -6.35
C LYS A 141 -3.62 -10.25 -5.82
N PRO A 142 -4.26 -9.91 -4.69
CA PRO A 142 -5.32 -10.73 -4.08
C PRO A 142 -6.61 -10.82 -4.92
N PHE A 143 -7.41 -11.87 -4.68
CA PHE A 143 -8.65 -12.16 -5.43
C PHE A 143 -9.68 -11.03 -5.41
N TYR A 144 -9.66 -10.18 -4.38
CA TYR A 144 -10.64 -9.12 -4.18
C TYR A 144 -10.33 -7.85 -4.99
N ILE A 145 -9.18 -7.76 -5.67
CA ILE A 145 -8.87 -6.64 -6.56
C ILE A 145 -9.66 -6.79 -7.87
N MET A 146 -10.11 -5.68 -8.44
CA MET A 146 -10.75 -5.69 -9.76
C MET A 146 -9.73 -6.04 -10.85
N LYS A 147 -10.04 -7.06 -11.65
CA LYS A 147 -9.24 -7.53 -12.79
C LYS A 147 -9.72 -6.88 -14.08
N GLU A 148 -8.79 -6.42 -14.91
CA GLU A 148 -9.07 -5.85 -16.24
C GLU A 148 -7.91 -6.19 -17.18
N ASP A 149 -8.20 -6.87 -18.29
CA ASP A 149 -7.22 -7.24 -19.33
C ASP A 149 -5.94 -7.93 -18.83
N GLY A 150 -6.07 -8.80 -17.81
CA GLY A 150 -4.95 -9.54 -17.23
C GLY A 150 -4.11 -8.72 -16.22
N LEU A 151 -4.42 -7.44 -16.07
CA LEU A 151 -3.89 -6.56 -15.04
C LEU A 151 -4.89 -6.44 -13.89
N SER A 152 -4.41 -5.87 -12.79
CA SER A 152 -5.22 -5.58 -11.61
C SER A 152 -5.33 -4.07 -11.41
N ARG A 153 -6.51 -3.58 -11.04
CA ARG A 153 -6.71 -2.18 -10.63
C ARG A 153 -6.20 -1.94 -9.21
N SER A 154 -4.96 -2.33 -8.96
CA SER A 154 -4.22 -2.08 -7.72
C SER A 154 -3.12 -1.05 -7.94
N PHE A 155 -2.65 -0.52 -6.82
CA PHE A 155 -1.47 0.30 -6.76
C PHE A 155 -0.74 0.08 -5.45
N ASP A 156 0.54 0.41 -5.45
CA ASP A 156 1.34 0.60 -4.26
C ASP A 156 1.85 2.06 -4.26
N LEU A 157 1.94 2.66 -3.07
CA LEU A 157 2.57 3.96 -2.87
C LEU A 157 3.93 3.75 -2.23
N ASP A 158 4.96 4.21 -2.93
CA ASP A 158 6.34 4.15 -2.51
C ASP A 158 6.81 5.48 -1.93
N TYR A 159 7.62 5.41 -0.87
CA TYR A 159 8.35 6.55 -0.31
C TYR A 159 9.84 6.24 -0.24
N LYS A 160 10.64 6.90 -1.09
CA LYS A 160 12.10 6.73 -1.18
C LYS A 160 12.50 5.25 -1.36
N GLY A 161 11.83 4.56 -2.29
CA GLY A 161 12.09 3.15 -2.61
C GLY A 161 11.71 2.19 -1.48
N LEU A 162 10.53 2.37 -0.90
CA LEU A 162 9.88 1.46 0.03
C LEU A 162 8.38 1.65 -0.11
N GLU A 163 7.69 0.56 -0.37
CA GLU A 163 6.24 0.49 -0.28
C GLU A 163 5.76 0.87 1.14
N ILE A 164 5.06 2.00 1.27
CA ILE A 164 4.43 2.43 2.52
C ILE A 164 2.93 2.14 2.57
N SER A 165 2.31 1.88 1.42
CA SER A 165 0.88 1.59 1.30
C SER A 165 0.58 0.75 0.07
N SER A 166 -0.42 -0.12 0.20
CA SER A 166 -0.98 -0.88 -0.92
C SER A 166 -2.50 -0.71 -0.96
N GLY A 167 -3.05 -0.64 -2.17
CA GLY A 167 -4.46 -0.36 -2.39
C GLY A 167 -4.97 -0.78 -3.75
N GLY A 168 -6.24 -0.47 -3.99
CA GLY A 168 -6.88 -0.72 -5.28
C GLY A 168 -8.39 -0.65 -5.25
N GLN A 169 -8.96 -0.66 -6.45
CA GLN A 169 -10.38 -0.88 -6.65
C GLN A 169 -10.71 -2.36 -6.40
N ARG A 170 -11.81 -2.61 -5.68
CA ARG A 170 -12.27 -3.97 -5.37
C ARG A 170 -13.21 -4.50 -6.44
N GLU A 171 -13.20 -5.82 -6.60
CA GLU A 171 -14.20 -6.51 -7.39
C GLU A 171 -15.51 -6.59 -6.60
N HIS A 172 -16.44 -5.69 -6.92
CA HIS A 172 -17.74 -5.60 -6.27
C HIS A 172 -18.82 -6.46 -6.94
N ARG A 173 -18.57 -6.98 -8.15
CA ARG A 173 -19.53 -7.82 -8.88
C ARG A 173 -19.43 -9.25 -8.34
N TYR A 174 -20.46 -9.68 -7.62
CA TYR A 174 -20.50 -10.96 -6.91
C TYR A 174 -20.02 -12.16 -7.76
N GLU A 175 -20.53 -12.31 -8.99
CA GLU A 175 -20.16 -13.44 -9.86
C GLU A 175 -18.69 -13.39 -10.31
N GLU A 176 -18.15 -12.20 -10.60
CA GLU A 176 -16.74 -12.04 -10.96
C GLU A 176 -15.83 -12.27 -9.75
N LEU A 177 -16.23 -11.81 -8.57
CA LEU A 177 -15.51 -12.06 -7.32
C LEU A 177 -15.41 -13.56 -7.02
N ILE A 178 -16.48 -14.33 -7.24
CA ILE A 178 -16.45 -15.79 -7.11
C ILE A 178 -15.49 -16.44 -8.12
N LYS A 179 -15.49 -15.97 -9.37
CA LYS A 179 -14.54 -16.44 -10.39
C LYS A 179 -13.11 -16.17 -9.96
N ASN A 180 -12.81 -14.97 -9.46
CA ASN A 180 -11.49 -14.59 -8.97
C ASN A 180 -11.02 -15.47 -7.81
N ILE A 181 -11.90 -15.76 -6.84
CA ILE A 181 -11.60 -16.66 -5.71
C ILE A 181 -11.19 -18.04 -6.23
N ARG A 182 -11.97 -18.60 -7.17
CA ARG A 182 -11.67 -19.91 -7.77
C ARG A 182 -10.38 -19.89 -8.59
N GLU A 183 -10.13 -18.83 -9.35
CA GLU A 183 -8.91 -18.66 -10.15
C GLU A 183 -7.65 -18.63 -9.27
N LYS A 184 -7.77 -18.09 -8.05
CA LYS A 184 -6.70 -18.08 -7.03
C LYS A 184 -6.59 -19.41 -6.26
N GLY A 185 -7.33 -20.45 -6.65
CA GLY A 185 -7.29 -21.77 -6.02
C GLY A 185 -7.97 -21.83 -4.64
N LEU A 186 -8.81 -20.84 -4.32
CA LEU A 186 -9.51 -20.75 -3.05
C LEU A 186 -10.95 -21.27 -3.19
N ASN A 187 -11.54 -21.71 -2.07
CA ASN A 187 -12.92 -22.19 -2.03
C ASN A 187 -13.87 -21.04 -1.64
N PRO A 188 -14.81 -20.61 -2.50
CA PRO A 188 -15.75 -19.53 -2.18
C PRO A 188 -16.60 -19.76 -0.91
N LYS A 189 -16.83 -21.03 -0.52
CA LYS A 189 -17.59 -21.32 0.71
C LYS A 189 -16.90 -20.81 1.97
N ASP A 190 -15.57 -20.73 1.97
CA ASP A 190 -14.81 -20.25 3.13
C ASP A 190 -15.00 -18.74 3.36
N PHE A 191 -15.56 -18.04 2.36
CA PHE A 191 -15.81 -16.60 2.37
C PHE A 191 -17.31 -16.26 2.38
N GLU A 192 -18.19 -17.22 2.69
CA GLU A 192 -19.65 -17.03 2.58
C GLU A 192 -20.14 -15.78 3.33
N PHE A 193 -19.70 -15.58 4.57
CA PHE A 193 -20.05 -14.41 5.38
C PHE A 193 -19.65 -13.07 4.73
N TYR A 194 -18.53 -13.06 4.01
CA TYR A 194 -18.01 -11.88 3.32
C TYR A 194 -18.75 -11.67 2.00
N LEU A 195 -18.95 -12.73 1.23
CA LEU A 195 -19.61 -12.74 -0.08
C LEU A 195 -21.10 -12.37 0.02
N GLU A 196 -21.74 -12.66 1.13
CA GLU A 196 -23.15 -12.31 1.34
C GLU A 196 -23.41 -10.80 1.25
N ALA A 197 -22.48 -9.97 1.72
CA ALA A 197 -22.58 -8.52 1.60
C ALA A 197 -22.64 -8.03 0.13
N PHE A 198 -22.13 -8.80 -0.82
CA PHE A 198 -22.07 -8.43 -2.24
C PHE A 198 -23.38 -8.72 -3.00
N LYS A 199 -24.31 -9.47 -2.40
CA LYS A 199 -25.56 -9.90 -3.05
C LYS A 199 -26.66 -8.84 -3.00
N TYR A 200 -26.60 -7.90 -2.07
CA TYR A 200 -27.70 -7.00 -1.73
C TYR A 200 -27.44 -5.52 -2.07
N GLY A 201 -26.64 -5.27 -3.12
CA GLY A 201 -26.33 -3.93 -3.60
C GLY A 201 -25.00 -3.39 -3.08
N MET A 202 -23.90 -3.97 -3.55
CA MET A 202 -22.54 -3.47 -3.26
C MET A 202 -22.12 -2.42 -4.30
N PRO A 203 -21.84 -1.16 -3.90
CA PRO A 203 -21.36 -0.16 -4.84
C PRO A 203 -19.92 -0.45 -5.28
N PRO A 204 -19.47 0.10 -6.42
CA PRO A 204 -18.05 0.17 -6.74
C PRO A 204 -17.29 0.84 -5.59
N HIS A 205 -16.24 0.19 -5.10
CA HIS A 205 -15.49 0.66 -3.96
C HIS A 205 -14.00 0.31 -4.10
N GLY A 206 -13.19 0.96 -3.29
CA GLY A 206 -11.76 0.77 -3.26
C GLY A 206 -11.19 1.31 -1.96
N GLY A 207 -9.93 1.00 -1.72
CA GLY A 207 -9.27 1.43 -0.51
C GLY A 207 -7.81 1.06 -0.50
N TRP A 208 -7.16 1.43 0.60
CA TRP A 208 -5.73 1.25 0.81
C TRP A 208 -5.46 1.05 2.30
N ALA A 209 -4.23 0.67 2.62
CA ALA A 209 -3.73 0.62 3.99
C ALA A 209 -2.32 1.18 4.01
N VAL A 210 -2.07 2.19 4.85
CA VAL A 210 -0.75 2.80 5.06
C VAL A 210 -0.14 2.23 6.33
N GLY A 211 1.06 1.66 6.25
CA GLY A 211 1.80 1.24 7.44
C GLY A 211 2.42 2.46 8.14
N VAL A 212 2.03 2.71 9.40
CA VAL A 212 2.49 3.87 10.16
C VAL A 212 4.00 3.81 10.38
N GLU A 213 4.51 2.65 10.79
CA GLU A 213 5.94 2.48 11.07
C GLU A 213 6.80 2.63 9.81
N ARG A 214 6.32 2.14 8.65
CA ARG A 214 7.00 2.30 7.36
C ARG A 214 6.97 3.76 6.87
N LEU A 215 5.85 4.45 7.06
CA LEU A 215 5.75 5.89 6.76
C LEU A 215 6.75 6.69 7.59
N LEU A 216 6.76 6.50 8.92
CA LEU A 216 7.73 7.15 9.81
C LEU A 216 9.17 6.83 9.43
N MET A 217 9.45 5.55 9.15
CA MET A 217 10.79 5.08 8.78
C MET A 217 11.36 5.87 7.58
N LYS A 218 10.56 6.10 6.54
CA LYS A 218 11.02 6.82 5.34
C LYS A 218 10.93 8.33 5.43
N MET A 219 9.95 8.84 6.15
CA MET A 219 9.84 10.27 6.44
C MET A 219 11.08 10.76 7.20
N LEU A 220 11.51 9.99 8.22
CA LEU A 220 12.63 10.34 9.10
C LEU A 220 14.00 9.77 8.66
N ASN A 221 14.07 9.10 7.50
CA ASN A 221 15.28 8.44 7.00
C ASN A 221 15.92 7.44 7.99
N ILE A 222 15.08 6.67 8.68
CA ILE A 222 15.49 5.62 9.61
C ILE A 222 15.72 4.30 8.84
N ASP A 223 16.81 3.59 9.16
CA ASP A 223 17.19 2.35 8.48
C ASP A 223 16.48 1.08 9.00
N ASN A 224 15.93 1.13 10.22
CA ASN A 224 15.30 -0.01 10.88
C ASN A 224 13.92 0.37 11.44
N ILE A 225 12.88 -0.31 10.98
CA ILE A 225 11.48 -0.12 11.41
C ILE A 225 11.28 -0.29 12.93
N ARG A 226 12.19 -0.97 13.62
CA ARG A 226 12.13 -1.14 15.08
C ARG A 226 12.32 0.17 15.86
N GLU A 227 12.95 1.17 15.24
CA GLU A 227 13.16 2.49 15.85
C GLU A 227 11.89 3.37 15.75
N THR A 228 10.85 2.92 15.05
CA THR A 228 9.59 3.67 14.88
C THR A 228 8.44 3.12 15.73
N ILE A 229 8.71 2.17 16.63
CA ILE A 229 7.74 1.58 17.55
C ILE A 229 8.39 1.29 18.91
N LEU A 230 7.66 1.53 20.00
CA LEU A 230 8.19 1.39 21.37
C LEU A 230 8.59 -0.07 21.73
N PHE A 231 7.74 -1.03 21.38
CA PHE A 231 7.89 -2.44 21.73
C PHE A 231 7.79 -3.32 20.48
N PRO A 232 8.84 -3.40 19.65
CA PRO A 232 8.76 -4.15 18.41
C PRO A 232 8.54 -5.64 18.68
N ARG A 233 7.68 -6.24 17.85
CA ARG A 233 7.52 -7.69 17.73
C ARG A 233 8.15 -8.14 16.43
N ASP A 234 8.99 -9.15 16.51
CA ASP A 234 9.55 -9.82 15.34
C ASP A 234 9.71 -11.32 15.62
N ILE A 235 10.34 -12.05 14.70
CA ILE A 235 10.51 -13.50 14.82
C ILE A 235 11.37 -13.93 16.03
N GLN A 236 12.16 -13.02 16.61
CA GLN A 236 13.07 -13.27 17.73
C GLN A 236 12.65 -12.55 19.01
N ARG A 237 11.81 -11.51 18.93
CA ARG A 237 11.44 -10.66 20.06
C ARG A 237 9.94 -10.71 20.36
N LEU A 238 9.62 -11.21 21.56
CA LEU A 238 8.26 -11.23 22.13
C LEU A 238 8.11 -10.35 23.38
N ILE A 239 9.19 -10.10 24.12
CA ILE A 239 9.19 -9.44 25.44
C ILE A 239 10.27 -8.33 25.46
N PRO A 240 10.04 -7.18 26.15
CA PRO A 240 8.75 -6.69 26.61
C PRO A 240 7.83 -6.37 25.46
#